data_AF-A0A6D2G8E2-F1
#
_entry.id   AF-A0A6D2G8E2-F1
#
_cell.length_a   1.000
_cell.length_b   1.000
_cell.length_c   1.000
_cell.angle_alpha   90.00
_cell.angle_beta   90.00
_cell.angle_gamma   90.00
#
_symmetry.space_group_name_H-M   'P 1'
#
loop_
_entity.id
_entity.type
_entity.pdbx_description
1 polymer ?
#
loop_
_entity_poly.entity_id
_entity_poly.type
_entity_poly.pdbx_seq_one_letter_code
_entity_poly.pdbx_strand_id
1 'polypeptide(L)'
;MALFTALLFLTLPGSGAGSFSAFYLVFMGLFLTAGLGSGSTFQMIAVIFRQITLYKVKLRGGSDEQAQREAVTDTAAALGFISAIGAVGGFFIPKAFGTSLALTGSPVGAMKIFLLFYIACVLLTWLVYGRRKPKQQ
;
A
#
# COMPACT_ATOMS: atom_id res chain seq x y z
N MET A 1 -6.11 -5.08 4.73
CA MET A 1 -5.39 -5.94 3.76
C MET A 1 -4.72 -7.17 4.39
N ALA A 2 -3.77 -7.04 5.32
CA ALA A 2 -3.09 -8.20 5.93
C ALA A 2 -4.08 -9.21 6.55
N LEU A 3 -5.03 -8.72 7.36
CA LEU A 3 -6.07 -9.54 7.98
C LEU A 3 -6.95 -10.27 6.96
N PHE A 4 -7.48 -9.57 5.95
CA PHE A 4 -8.28 -10.22 4.89
C PHE A 4 -7.48 -11.24 4.09
N THR A 5 -6.19 -10.99 3.86
CA THR A 5 -5.31 -11.96 3.17
C THR A 5 -5.10 -13.22 4.02
N ALA A 6 -4.95 -13.07 5.34
CA ALA A 6 -4.89 -14.20 6.27
C ALA A 6 -6.21 -14.98 6.31
N LEU A 7 -7.36 -14.28 6.29
CA LEU A 7 -8.68 -14.92 6.26
C LEU A 7 -8.91 -15.75 4.99
N LEU A 8 -8.34 -15.37 3.84
CA LEU A 8 -8.48 -16.14 2.60
C LEU A 8 -7.97 -17.59 2.73
N PHE A 9 -6.97 -17.85 3.58
CA PHE A 9 -6.47 -19.21 3.81
C PHE A 9 -7.52 -20.14 4.43
N LEU A 10 -8.48 -19.58 5.20
CA LEU A 10 -9.59 -20.34 5.79
C LEU A 10 -10.72 -20.62 4.79
N THR A 11 -10.79 -19.86 3.70
CA THR A 11 -11.84 -19.99 2.69
C THR A 11 -11.52 -21.03 1.61
N LEU A 12 -10.24 -21.38 1.47
CA LEU A 12 -9.75 -22.32 0.46
C LEU A 12 -9.96 -23.78 0.88
N PRO A 13 -10.19 -24.69 -0.07
CA PRO A 13 -10.26 -26.12 0.19
C PRO A 13 -8.86 -26.67 0.50
N GLY A 14 -8.45 -26.58 1.76
CA GLY A 14 -7.18 -27.16 2.26
C GLY A 14 -7.39 -28.54 2.89
N SER A 15 -8.16 -28.59 3.97
CA SER A 15 -8.47 -29.82 4.74
C SER A 15 -9.97 -30.10 4.88
N GLY A 16 -10.83 -29.26 4.29
CA GLY A 16 -12.30 -29.39 4.30
C GLY A 16 -12.93 -28.81 3.03
N ALA A 17 -14.27 -28.76 2.98
CA ALA A 17 -14.99 -28.14 1.87
C ALA A 17 -14.78 -26.61 1.88
N GLY A 18 -14.09 -26.08 0.87
CA GLY A 18 -13.94 -24.64 0.68
C GLY A 18 -15.30 -23.96 0.42
N SER A 19 -15.41 -22.66 0.74
CA SER A 19 -16.63 -21.89 0.53
C SER A 19 -16.39 -20.74 -0.42
N PHE A 20 -17.00 -20.80 -1.61
CA PHE A 20 -16.92 -19.73 -2.60
C PHE A 20 -17.51 -18.41 -2.07
N SER A 21 -18.65 -18.46 -1.38
CA SER A 21 -19.28 -17.28 -0.80
C SER A 21 -18.38 -16.61 0.25
N ALA A 22 -17.72 -17.41 1.10
CA ALA A 22 -16.78 -16.88 2.09
C ALA A 22 -15.53 -16.28 1.39
N PHE A 23 -14.97 -16.99 0.41
CA PHE A 23 -13.85 -16.49 -0.40
C PHE A 23 -14.20 -15.14 -1.04
N TYR A 24 -15.36 -15.06 -1.70
CA TYR A 24 -15.82 -13.85 -2.38
C TYR A 24 -15.97 -12.66 -1.41
N LEU A 25 -16.62 -12.86 -0.26
CA LEU A 25 -16.79 -11.79 0.73
C LEU A 25 -15.47 -11.29 1.31
N VAL A 26 -14.56 -12.20 1.65
CA VAL A 26 -13.22 -11.84 2.13
C VAL A 26 -12.43 -11.11 1.04
N PHE A 27 -12.54 -11.54 -0.20
CA PHE A 27 -11.87 -10.92 -1.34
C PHE A 27 -12.43 -9.52 -1.65
N MET A 28 -13.74 -9.31 -1.52
CA MET A 28 -14.35 -7.97 -1.59
C MET A 28 -13.84 -7.06 -0.47
N GLY A 29 -13.68 -7.58 0.75
CA GLY A 29 -13.03 -6.84 1.85
C GLY A 29 -11.57 -6.49 1.55
N LEU A 30 -10.84 -7.37 0.86
CA LEU A 30 -9.49 -7.09 0.38
C LEU A 30 -9.50 -5.96 -0.66
N PHE A 31 -10.40 -5.99 -1.65
CA PHE A 31 -10.57 -4.93 -2.64
C PHE A 31 -10.94 -3.58 -2.01
N LEU A 32 -11.88 -3.57 -1.07
CA LEU A 32 -12.26 -2.38 -0.34
C LEU A 32 -11.07 -1.78 0.40
N THR A 33 -10.33 -2.62 1.15
CA THR A 33 -9.15 -2.14 1.88
C THR A 33 -7.98 -1.77 0.98
N ALA A 34 -7.87 -2.32 -0.23
CA ALA A 34 -6.93 -1.87 -1.24
C ALA A 34 -7.28 -0.45 -1.72
N GLY A 35 -8.55 -0.19 -2.03
CA GLY A 35 -9.01 1.14 -2.44
C GLY A 35 -8.78 2.20 -1.36
N LEU A 36 -9.15 1.90 -0.12
CA LEU A 36 -8.91 2.78 1.03
C LEU A 36 -7.40 2.98 1.29
N GLY A 37 -6.62 1.90 1.16
CA GLY A 37 -5.16 1.94 1.31
C GLY A 37 -4.49 2.83 0.27
N SER A 38 -4.93 2.76 -1.00
CA SER A 38 -4.46 3.65 -2.07
C SER A 38 -4.77 5.11 -1.74
N GLY A 39 -6.04 5.45 -1.49
CA GLY A 39 -6.42 6.84 -1.21
C GLY A 39 -5.67 7.46 -0.03
N SER A 40 -5.58 6.72 1.09
CA SER A 40 -4.85 7.16 2.28
C SER A 40 -3.35 7.32 2.05
N THR A 41 -2.72 6.40 1.31
CA THR A 41 -1.28 6.46 1.00
C THR A 41 -0.96 7.63 0.08
N PHE A 42 -1.76 7.86 -0.96
CA PHE A 42 -1.60 9.00 -1.87
C PHE A 42 -1.73 10.33 -1.12
N GLN A 43 -2.73 10.46 -0.26
CA GLN A 43 -2.90 11.64 0.61
C GLN A 43 -1.70 11.83 1.55
N MET A 44 -1.25 10.75 2.20
CA MET A 44 -0.09 10.79 3.11
C MET A 44 1.17 11.29 2.39
N ILE A 45 1.47 10.76 1.20
CA ILE A 45 2.61 11.21 0.40
C ILE A 45 2.46 12.68 0.03
N ALA A 46 1.28 13.09 -0.42
CA ALA A 46 1.03 14.46 -0.84
C ALA A 46 1.27 15.47 0.30
N VAL A 47 0.76 15.17 1.50
CA VAL A 47 0.95 16.02 2.69
C VAL A 47 2.42 16.10 3.09
N ILE A 48 3.12 14.96 3.10
CA ILE A 48 4.50 14.89 3.59
C ILE A 48 5.47 15.55 2.64
N PHE A 49 5.38 15.28 1.33
CA PHE A 49 6.24 15.94 0.35
C PHE A 49 6.02 17.44 0.35
N ARG A 50 4.75 17.88 0.40
CA ARG A 50 4.43 19.30 0.51
C ARG A 50 5.06 19.94 1.75
N GLN A 51 4.92 19.31 2.93
CA GLN A 51 5.54 19.84 4.17
C GLN A 51 7.07 19.87 4.10
N ILE A 52 7.69 18.82 3.55
CA ILE A 52 9.14 18.75 3.39
C ILE A 52 9.65 19.84 2.45
N THR A 53 9.02 20.03 1.29
CA THR A 53 9.45 21.06 0.33
C THR A 53 9.23 22.46 0.88
N LEU A 54 8.08 22.73 1.51
CA LEU A 54 7.83 24.01 2.18
C LEU A 54 8.90 24.33 3.24
N TYR A 55 9.23 23.35 4.09
CA TYR A 55 10.26 23.51 5.10
C TYR A 55 11.64 23.79 4.48
N LYS A 56 12.01 23.04 3.44
CA LYS A 56 13.30 23.21 2.73
C LYS A 56 13.44 24.58 2.06
N VAL A 57 12.37 25.10 1.45
CA VAL A 57 12.40 26.42 0.79
C VAL A 57 12.51 27.54 1.82
N LYS A 58 11.77 27.45 2.93
CA LYS A 58 11.86 28.44 4.03
C LYS A 58 13.25 28.47 4.67
N LEU A 59 13.89 27.30 4.86
CA LEU A 59 15.27 27.24 5.36
C LEU A 59 16.28 27.90 4.44
N ARG A 60 16.00 27.98 3.14
CA ARG A 60 16.85 28.66 2.14
C ARG A 60 16.54 30.16 2.03
N GLY A 61 15.62 30.69 2.84
CA GLY A 61 15.20 32.09 2.79
C GLY A 61 14.25 32.43 1.63
N GLY A 62 13.63 31.43 1.00
CA GLY A 62 12.68 31.63 -0.09
C GLY A 62 11.36 32.26 0.38
N SER A 63 10.67 32.95 -0.53
CA SER A 63 9.35 33.53 -0.26
C SER A 63 8.26 32.46 -0.09
N ASP A 64 7.15 32.81 0.56
CA ASP A 64 6.01 31.91 0.71
C ASP A 64 5.41 31.50 -0.66
N GLU A 65 5.39 32.41 -1.64
CA GLU A 65 4.94 32.10 -3.01
C GLU A 65 5.85 31.06 -3.69
N GLN A 66 7.17 31.23 -3.58
CA GLN A 66 8.13 30.27 -4.13
C GLN A 66 7.98 28.91 -3.44
N ALA A 67 7.81 28.90 -2.12
CA ALA A 67 7.61 27.69 -1.34
C ALA A 67 6.36 26.92 -1.80
N GLN A 68 5.23 27.60 -2.01
CA GLN A 68 4.01 26.94 -2.51
C GLN A 68 4.19 26.40 -3.93
N ARG A 69 4.82 27.17 -4.82
CA ARG A 69 5.03 26.76 -6.21
C ARG A 69 5.90 25.51 -6.30
N GLU A 70 7.05 25.51 -5.63
CA GLU A 70 7.95 24.34 -5.60
C GLU A 70 7.27 23.14 -4.94
N ALA A 71 6.54 23.36 -3.83
CA ALA A 71 5.87 22.26 -3.14
C ALA A 71 4.79 21.58 -4.01
N VAL A 72 4.05 22.33 -4.83
CA VAL A 72 3.09 21.76 -5.78
C VAL A 72 3.81 20.94 -6.85
N THR A 73 4.87 21.48 -7.46
CA THR A 73 5.62 20.79 -8.52
C THR A 73 6.31 19.52 -8.01
N ASP A 74 7.01 19.59 -6.88
CA ASP A 74 7.71 18.45 -6.29
C ASP A 74 6.73 17.35 -5.87
N THR A 75 5.61 17.74 -5.24
CA THR A 75 4.59 16.77 -4.82
C THR A 75 3.96 16.08 -6.02
N ALA A 76 3.64 16.82 -7.09
CA ALA A 76 3.11 16.24 -8.31
C ALA A 76 4.10 15.26 -8.97
N ALA A 77 5.38 15.62 -9.04
CA ALA A 77 6.43 14.76 -9.57
C ALA A 77 6.60 13.47 -8.73
N ALA A 78 6.62 13.61 -7.40
CA ALA A 78 6.71 12.48 -6.48
C ALA A 78 5.50 11.53 -6.62
N LEU A 79 4.29 12.08 -6.67
CA LEU A 79 3.07 11.28 -6.85
C LEU A 79 3.06 10.55 -8.20
N GLY A 80 3.47 11.22 -9.28
CA GLY A 80 3.58 10.60 -10.61
C GLY A 80 4.57 9.42 -10.62
N PHE A 81 5.75 9.63 -10.04
CA PHE A 81 6.78 8.59 -9.97
C PHE A 81 6.35 7.39 -9.10
N ILE A 82 5.77 7.66 -7.92
CA ILE A 82 5.27 6.61 -7.03
C ILE A 82 4.10 5.85 -7.68
N SER A 83 3.24 6.53 -8.44
CA SER A 83 2.15 5.89 -9.20
C SER A 83 2.69 4.91 -10.25
N ALA A 84 3.74 5.29 -10.97
CA ALA A 84 4.37 4.42 -11.96
C ALA A 84 4.95 3.15 -11.30
N ILE A 85 5.58 3.27 -10.14
CA ILE A 85 6.06 2.11 -9.37
C ILE A 85 4.88 1.27 -8.88
N GLY A 86 3.82 1.90 -8.36
CA GLY A 86 2.63 1.21 -7.87
C GLY A 86 1.92 0.38 -8.94
N ALA A 87 1.94 0.83 -10.20
CA ALA A 87 1.36 0.12 -11.32
C ALA A 87 1.99 -1.26 -11.56
N VAL A 88 3.26 -1.47 -11.18
CA VAL A 88 3.94 -2.78 -11.25
C VAL A 88 3.18 -3.85 -10.47
N GLY A 89 2.48 -3.47 -9.39
CA GLY A 89 1.62 -4.38 -8.61
C GLY A 89 0.53 -5.04 -9.46
N GLY A 90 -0.01 -4.33 -10.46
CA GLY A 90 -1.03 -4.84 -11.37
C GLY A 90 -0.54 -5.97 -12.27
N PHE A 91 0.76 -6.00 -12.59
CA PHE A 91 1.39 -7.13 -13.29
C PHE A 91 1.82 -8.23 -12.33
N PHE A 92 2.41 -7.84 -11.19
CA PHE A 92 2.97 -8.78 -10.22
C PHE A 92 1.90 -9.73 -9.64
N ILE A 93 0.72 -9.23 -9.29
CA ILE A 93 -0.32 -10.05 -8.64
C ILE A 93 -0.82 -11.18 -9.55
N PRO A 94 -1.30 -10.94 -10.78
CA PRO A 94 -1.72 -12.01 -11.68
C PRO A 94 -0.58 -12.95 -12.04
N LYS A 95 0.63 -12.42 -12.26
CA LYS A 95 1.78 -13.25 -12.62
C LYS A 95 2.21 -14.18 -11.49
N ALA A 96 2.18 -13.71 -10.24
CA ALA A 96 2.49 -14.53 -9.06
C ALA A 96 1.43 -15.61 -8.86
N PHE A 97 0.13 -15.29 -9.00
CA PHE A 97 -0.93 -16.32 -8.97
C PHE A 97 -0.75 -17.36 -10.07
N GLY A 98 -0.52 -16.93 -11.32
CA GLY A 98 -0.31 -17.84 -12.45
C GLY A 98 0.92 -18.74 -12.26
N THR A 99 2.01 -18.20 -11.73
CA THR A 99 3.23 -18.98 -11.43
C THR A 99 2.99 -19.98 -10.29
N SER A 100 2.29 -19.57 -9.22
CA SER A 100 1.94 -20.46 -8.11
C SER A 100 1.05 -21.61 -8.58
N LEU A 101 0.05 -21.33 -9.42
CA LEU A 101 -0.82 -22.34 -10.01
C LEU A 101 -0.06 -23.28 -10.95
N ALA A 102 0.82 -22.76 -11.80
CA ALA A 102 1.59 -23.55 -12.74
C ALA A 102 2.58 -24.53 -12.05
N LEU A 103 3.18 -24.11 -10.94
CA LEU A 103 4.19 -24.90 -10.24
C LEU A 103 3.61 -25.84 -9.17
N THR A 104 2.51 -25.44 -8.52
CA THR A 104 2.00 -26.17 -7.33
C THR A 104 0.54 -26.60 -7.45
N GLY A 105 -0.16 -26.20 -8.51
CA GLY A 105 -1.60 -26.41 -8.65
C GLY A 105 -2.47 -25.56 -7.71
N SER A 106 -1.86 -24.67 -6.91
CA SER A 106 -2.56 -23.91 -5.86
C SER A 106 -2.14 -22.42 -5.81
N PRO A 107 -3.06 -21.49 -5.51
CA PRO A 107 -2.74 -20.07 -5.33
C PRO A 107 -2.09 -19.75 -3.97
N VAL A 108 -2.02 -20.73 -3.06
CA VAL A 108 -1.54 -20.56 -1.68
C VAL A 108 -0.11 -20.00 -1.61
N GLY A 109 0.76 -20.39 -2.54
CA GLY A 109 2.13 -19.87 -2.62
C GLY A 109 2.17 -18.35 -2.83
N ALA A 110 1.43 -17.86 -3.81
CA ALA A 110 1.31 -16.41 -4.07
C ALA A 110 0.68 -15.67 -2.88
N MET A 111 -0.35 -16.23 -2.25
CA MET A 111 -1.01 -15.62 -1.10
C MET A 111 -0.07 -15.45 0.10
N LYS A 112 0.85 -16.40 0.34
CA LYS A 112 1.86 -16.28 1.40
C LYS A 112 2.78 -15.09 1.14
N ILE A 113 3.23 -14.91 -0.11
CA ILE A 113 4.06 -13.76 -0.50
C ILE A 113 3.32 -12.45 -0.26
N PHE A 114 2.05 -12.36 -0.66
CA PHE A 114 1.25 -11.15 -0.44
C PHE A 114 1.01 -10.87 1.04
N LEU A 115 0.76 -11.91 1.85
CA LEU A 115 0.61 -11.76 3.29
C LEU A 115 1.88 -11.19 3.94
N LEU A 116 3.05 -11.75 3.60
CA LEU A 116 4.34 -11.27 4.09
C LEU A 116 4.59 -9.81 3.67
N PHE A 117 4.27 -9.47 2.42
CA PHE A 117 4.36 -8.10 1.94
C PHE A 117 3.48 -7.14 2.75
N TYR A 118 2.21 -7.50 2.99
CA TYR A 118 1.32 -6.65 3.79
C TYR A 118 1.76 -6.52 5.25
N ILE A 119 2.31 -7.57 5.85
CA ILE A 119 2.91 -7.49 7.20
C ILE A 119 4.09 -6.52 7.20
N ALA A 120 4.98 -6.61 6.20
CA ALA A 120 6.09 -5.68 6.05
C ALA A 120 5.62 -4.23 5.90
N CYS A 121 4.57 -3.96 5.11
CA CYS A 121 3.97 -2.62 4.98
C CYS A 121 3.40 -2.08 6.30
N VAL A 122 2.75 -2.94 7.09
CA VAL A 122 2.24 -2.56 8.43
C VAL A 122 3.41 -2.20 9.35
N LEU A 123 4.45 -3.04 9.37
CA LEU A 123 5.65 -2.78 10.17
C LEU A 123 6.35 -1.49 9.76
N LEU A 124 6.55 -1.26 8.45
CA LEU A 124 7.16 -0.03 7.95
C LEU A 124 6.36 1.21 8.34
N THR A 125 5.05 1.18 8.14
CA THR A 125 4.16 2.28 8.55
C THR A 125 4.24 2.52 10.05
N TRP A 126 4.25 1.45 10.85
CA TRP A 126 4.36 1.57 12.30
C TRP A 126 5.74 2.09 12.75
N LEU A 127 6.83 1.67 12.12
CA LEU A 127 8.18 2.14 12.42
C LEU A 127 8.35 3.64 12.09
N VAL A 128 7.80 4.09 10.96
CA VAL A 128 7.93 5.48 10.51
C VAL A 128 7.00 6.40 11.28
N TYR A 129 5.75 5.99 11.53
CA TYR A 129 4.71 6.84 12.15
C TYR A 129 4.38 6.45 13.58
N GLY A 130 4.10 5.18 13.84
CA GLY A 130 3.65 4.68 15.14
C GLY A 130 4.67 4.85 16.27
N ARG A 131 5.97 4.96 15.96
CA ARG A 131 7.04 5.22 16.94
C ARG A 131 7.30 6.71 17.22
N ARG A 132 6.74 7.62 16.42
CA ARG A 132 6.89 9.06 16.68
C ARG A 132 5.84 9.48 17.70
N LYS A 133 6.27 9.83 18.92
CA LYS A 133 5.38 10.47 19.90
C LYS A 133 4.76 11.71 19.24
N PRO A 134 3.45 11.99 19.44
CA PRO A 134 2.89 13.24 18.97
C PRO A 134 3.69 14.36 19.63
N LYS A 135 4.37 15.20 18.85
CA LYS A 135 4.74 16.52 19.35
C LYS A 135 3.40 17.24 19.50
N GLN A 136 2.94 17.37 20.75
CA GLN A 136 1.95 18.38 21.11
C GLN A 136 2.50 19.71 20.59
N GLN A 137 1.87 20.22 19.53
CA GLN A 137 1.98 21.61 19.12
C GLN A 137 0.84 22.37 19.80
#